data_AF-A0A6V7TJJ9-F1
#
_entry.id   AF-A0A6V7TJJ9-F1
#
_cell.length_a   1.000
_cell.length_b   1.000
_cell.length_c   1.000
_cell.angle_alpha   90.00
_cell.angle_beta   90.00
_cell.angle_gamma   90.00
#
_symmetry.space_group_name_H-M   'P 1'
#
loop_
_entity.id
_entity.type
_entity.pdbx_description
1 polymer ?
#
loop_
_entity_poly.entity_id
_entity_poly.type
_entity_poly.pdbx_seq_one_letter_code
_entity_poly.pdbx_strand_id
1 'polypeptide(L)' 'MISTSDYKAKNKDEIDALEGDIIIFKKQKLNGFIGGLNNRTKKEGKFPLILLKEKFKFISFPVFSLN' A
#
# COMPACT_ATOMS: atom_id res chain seq x y z
N MET A 1 2.55 -1.28 0.37
CA MET A 1 2.01 -1.52 -0.99
C MET A 1 2.21 -0.25 -1.80
N ILE A 2 2.18 -0.32 -3.14
CA ILE A 2 2.34 0.82 -4.05
C ILE A 2 1.04 1.01 -4.84
N SER A 3 0.57 2.25 -4.96
CA SER A 3 -0.55 2.59 -5.83
C SER A 3 -0.15 2.44 -7.30
N THR A 4 -0.94 1.74 -8.10
CA THR A 4 -0.68 1.54 -9.54
C THR A 4 -1.29 2.63 -10.42
N SER A 5 -2.14 3.50 -9.85
CA SER A 5 -2.81 4.58 -10.57
C SER A 5 -3.26 5.67 -9.60
N ASP A 6 -3.63 6.83 -10.15
CA ASP A 6 -4.28 7.88 -9.39
C ASP A 6 -5.66 7.45 -8.90
N TYR A 7 -6.01 7.86 -7.69
CA TYR A 7 -7.31 7.60 -7.08
C TYR A 7 -7.78 8.82 -6.30
N LYS A 8 -8.99 9.28 -6.63
CA LYS A 8 -9.68 10.34 -5.91
C LYS A 8 -10.68 9.72 -4.94
N ALA A 9 -10.57 10.09 -3.66
CA ALA A 9 -11.46 9.60 -2.62
C ALA A 9 -12.91 9.96 -2.95
N LYS A 10 -13.82 8.99 -2.85
CA LYS A 10 -15.25 9.16 -3.15
C LYS A 10 -16.07 9.61 -1.95
N ASN A 11 -15.53 9.41 -0.75
CA ASN A 11 -16.16 9.76 0.51
C ASN A 11 -15.09 10.06 1.57
N LYS A 12 -15.53 10.52 2.75
CA LYS A 12 -14.65 10.91 3.86
C LYS A 12 -13.85 9.76 4.50
N ASP A 13 -14.25 8.51 4.26
CA ASP A 13 -13.56 7.35 4.82
C ASP A 13 -12.39 6.90 3.93
N GLU A 14 -12.33 7.38 2.69
CA GLU A 14 -11.31 7.03 1.70
C GLU A 14 -10.16 8.04 1.68
N ILE A 15 -9.02 7.60 1.15
CA ILE A 15 -7.83 8.45 0.97
C ILE A 15 -7.51 8.62 -0.51
N ASP A 16 -7.11 9.83 -0.88
CA ASP A 16 -6.53 10.09 -2.19
C ASP A 16 -5.17 9.40 -2.31
N ALA A 17 -4.83 8.96 -3.52
CA ALA A 17 -3.50 8.50 -3.86
C ALA A 17 -3.12 8.93 -5.27
N LEU A 18 -1.83 9.11 -5.49
CA LEU A 18 -1.24 9.22 -6.82
C LEU A 18 -0.56 7.90 -7.19
N GLU A 19 -0.39 7.63 -8.47
CA GLU A 19 0.44 6.53 -8.94
C GLU A 19 1.83 6.58 -8.27
N GLY A 20 2.29 5.44 -7.76
CA GLY A 20 3.55 5.33 -7.03
C GLY A 20 3.47 5.62 -5.53
N ASP A 21 2.37 6.17 -5.02
CA ASP A 21 2.21 6.42 -3.57
C ASP A 21 2.34 5.12 -2.77
N ILE A 22 3.03 5.20 -1.63
CA ILE A 22 3.19 4.06 -0.72
C ILE A 22 2.02 4.05 0.27
N ILE A 23 1.20 3.00 0.18
CA ILE A 23 0.13 2.74 1.13
C ILE A 23 0.63 1.72 2.17
N ILE A 24 0.68 2.14 3.42
CA ILE A 24 1.03 1.31 4.57
C ILE A 24 -0.25 0.60 5.02
N PHE A 25 -0.28 -0.72 4.89
CA PHE A 25 -1.41 -1.54 5.31
C PHE A 25 -1.56 -1.52 6.84
N LYS A 26 -2.76 -1.26 7.34
CA LYS A 26 -3.05 -1.22 8.79
C LYS A 26 -4.19 -2.16 9.21
N LYS A 27 -5.23 -2.32 8.40
CA LYS A 27 -6.43 -3.10 8.76
C LYS A 27 -6.92 -3.97 7.61
N GLN A 28 -7.63 -5.03 8.00
CA GLN A 28 -8.06 -6.13 7.14
C GLN A 28 -8.91 -5.71 5.93
N LYS A 29 -8.84 -6.54 4.88
CA LYS A 29 -9.59 -6.41 3.63
C LYS A 29 -11.06 -6.76 3.84
N LEU A 30 -11.96 -5.82 3.61
CA LEU A 30 -13.39 -6.07 3.50
C LEU A 30 -13.90 -5.34 2.25
N ASN A 31 -14.72 -6.04 1.45
CA ASN A 31 -15.46 -5.47 0.32
C ASN A 31 -14.58 -4.81 -0.77
N GLY A 32 -13.38 -5.34 -1.02
CA GLY A 32 -12.48 -4.83 -2.06
C GLY A 32 -11.66 -3.60 -1.67
N PHE A 33 -11.72 -3.16 -0.41
CA PHE A 33 -10.90 -2.09 0.13
C PHE A 33 -9.95 -2.59 1.22
N ILE A 34 -8.86 -1.86 1.42
CA ILE A 34 -7.98 -2.01 2.59
C ILE A 34 -8.06 -0.78 3.48
N GLY A 35 -7.85 -0.96 4.78
CA GLY A 35 -7.52 0.16 5.66
C GLY A 35 -6.01 0.42 5.66
N GLY A 36 -5.60 1.64 5.35
CA GLY A 36 -4.19 2.00 5.28
C GLY A 36 -3.90 3.48 5.44
N LEU A 37 -2.62 3.79 5.53
CA LEU A 37 -2.06 5.14 5.61
C LEU A 37 -1.32 5.44 4.33
N ASN A 38 -1.72 6.51 3.62
CA ASN A 38 -0.91 7.01 2.51
C ASN A 38 0.31 7.75 3.09
N ASN A 39 1.51 7.25 2.80
CA ASN A 39 2.74 7.78 3.36
C ASN A 39 3.07 9.20 2.87
N ARG A 40 2.59 9.60 1.69
CA ARG A 40 2.80 10.96 1.13
C ARG A 40 1.89 11.97 1.82
N THR A 41 0.58 11.70 1.88
CA THR A 41 -0.41 12.63 2.43
C THR A 41 -0.56 12.54 3.95
N LYS A 42 -0.01 11.48 4.56
CA LYS A 42 -0.16 11.13 5.98
C LYS A 42 -1.62 10.94 6.42
N LYS A 43 -2.55 10.73 5.47
CA LYS A 43 -3.96 10.44 5.76
C LYS A 43 -4.21 8.94 5.87
N GLU A 44 -5.00 8.56 6.87
CA GLU A 44 -5.47 7.20 7.08
C GLU A 44 -6.91 7.04 6.61
N GLY A 45 -7.21 5.92 5.97
CA GLY A 45 -8.55 5.59 5.53
C GLY A 45 -8.57 4.36 4.62
N LYS A 46 -9.65 4.22 3.86
CA LYS A 46 -9.91 3.11 2.96
C LYS A 46 -9.27 3.39 1.60
N PHE A 47 -8.70 2.35 0.99
CA PHE A 47 -8.15 2.42 -0.37
C PHE A 47 -8.53 1.18 -1.18
N PRO A 48 -8.90 1.31 -2.47
CA PRO A 48 -9.26 0.17 -3.31
C PRO A 48 -8.10 -0.81 -3.46
N LEU A 49 -8.34 -2.09 -3.17
CA LEU A 49 -7.31 -3.11 -3.25
C LEU A 49 -6.81 -3.32 -4.68
N ILE A 50 -7.69 -3.17 -5.67
CA ILE A 50 -7.38 -3.41 -7.09
C ILE A 50 -6.31 -2.45 -7.63
N LEU A 51 -6.10 -1.31 -6.96
CA LEU A 51 -5.12 -0.30 -7.34
C LEU A 51 -3.79 -0.47 -6.61
N LEU A 52 -3.55 -1.61 -5.95
CA LEU A 52 -2.35 -1.83 -5.17
C LEU A 52 -1.50 -2.98 -5.69
N LYS A 53 -0.20 -2.72 -5.76
CA LYS A 53 0.84 -3.74 -5.99
C LYS A 53 1.70 -3.94 -4.75
N GLU A 54 2.14 -5.17 -4.53
CA GLU A 54 3.09 -5.46 -3.46
C GLU A 54 4.45 -4.82 -3.75
N LYS A 55 5.07 -4.26 -2.69
CA LYS A 55 6.43 -3.72 -2.75
C LYS A 55 7.34 -4.73 -2.06
N PHE A 56 8.04 -5.53 -2.86
CA PHE A 56 9.04 -6.45 -2.33
C PHE A 56 10.31 -5.67 -1.95
N LYS A 57 10.88 -6.01 -0.80
CA LYS A 57 12.19 -5.55 -0.38
C LYS A 57 13.10 -6.78 -0.29
N PHE A 58 14.11 -6.83 -1.14
CA PHE A 58 15.11 -7.87 -1.09
C PHE A 58 16.22 -7.44 -0.14
N ILE A 59 16.64 -8.36 0.73
CA ILE A 59 17.74 -8.17 1.67
C ILE A 59 18.71 -9.31 1.41
N SER A 60 19.98 -8.97 1.18
CA SER A 60 21.03 -9.98 1.02
C SER A 60 21.47 -10.45 2.40
N PHE A 61 21.41 -11.75 2.61
CA PHE A 61 21.96 -12.40 3.81
C PHE A 61 23.18 -13.21 3.40
N PRO A 62 24.22 -13.29 4.26
CA PRO A 62 25.38 -14.14 3.98
C PRO A 62 24.91 -15.59 3.88
N VAL A 63 25.22 -16.25 2.76
CA VAL A 63 25.02 -17.68 2.60
C VAL A 63 26.31 -18.34 3.06
N PHE A 64 26.27 -19.07 4.18
CA PHE A 64 27.42 -19.86 4.62
C PHE A 64 27.65 -20.97 3.59
N SER A 65 28.76 -20.88 2.85
CA SER A 65 29.26 -21.97 2.03
C SER A 65 29.77 -23.06 2.97
N LEU A 66 29.20 -24.26 2.89
CA LEU A 66 29.81 -25.45 3.47
C LEU A 66 31.05 -25.76 2.62
N ASN A 67 32.23 -25.58 3.20
CA ASN A 67 33.49 -26.09 2.65
C ASN A 67 33.51 -27.62 2.69
#